data_AF-A0ABD2XFU2-F1
#
_entry.id   AF-A0ABD2XFU2-F1
#
_cell.length_a   1.000
_cell.length_b   1.000
_cell.length_c   1.000
_cell.angle_alpha   90.00
_cell.angle_beta   90.00
_cell.angle_gamma   90.00
#
_symmetry.space_group_name_H-M   'P 1'
#
loop_
_entity.id
_entity.type
_entity.pdbx_description
1 polymer ?
#
loop_
_entity_poly.entity_id
_entity_poly.type
_entity_poly.pdbx_seq_one_letter_code
_entity_poly.pdbx_strand_id
1 'polypeptide(L)'
;MFSQFVWIKVVRNFFLINVLIASTQGFRDEAELRSLGEKELQRIKEKAELSNHGECWHNALRAIKTSCDKLNDNEHSILALHLANCFLEDSGHDVYSCHLKDSEKERRQCINTMTDRAFGVYNEFYIYSSHICTFLNHELWQAETHNTIKNLYEASSLMKKQLLEASQMQGEMLESQREGLKIQNQLLDNGKELESVIQNSSKSVMDMVYSFKESVNDQKELLFQIFSNLEAFQNWIISEVSWCQSILYYSVSCILSALFTSSKKTSNARIVLFTTHSVNVILERMLIQHYDNIPSHMNDDKINIVYYVWLIRKTALLVCLLSLFYAYFSYKDEYTENHRVLKRIEHHLDNLQSITRTSETSTIRYSKRLALKRIKSTGESLHQTSEKIENLIIKNNDAM
;
A
#
# COMPACT_ATOMS: atom_id res chain seq x y z
N MET A 1 28.97 -91.74 -33.54
CA MET A 1 28.72 -90.63 -32.57
C MET A 1 28.67 -91.09 -31.12
N PHE A 2 28.02 -92.21 -30.77
CA PHE A 2 27.94 -92.71 -29.38
C PHE A 2 29.30 -93.11 -28.77
N SER A 3 30.21 -93.73 -29.52
CA SER A 3 31.52 -94.18 -29.01
C SER A 3 32.44 -93.02 -28.58
N GLN A 4 32.49 -91.92 -29.34
CA GLN A 4 33.26 -90.72 -28.98
C GLN A 4 32.75 -90.04 -27.70
N PHE A 5 31.43 -89.97 -27.50
CA PHE A 5 30.85 -89.39 -26.29
C PHE A 5 31.14 -90.22 -25.04
N VAL A 6 31.18 -91.55 -25.16
CA VAL A 6 31.55 -92.45 -24.05
C VAL A 6 33.04 -92.30 -23.72
N TRP A 7 33.90 -92.25 -24.74
CA TRP A 7 35.35 -92.09 -24.54
C TRP A 7 35.70 -90.76 -23.87
N ILE A 8 35.06 -89.66 -24.30
CA ILE A 8 35.22 -88.33 -23.68
C ILE A 8 34.76 -88.35 -22.21
N LYS A 9 33.65 -89.01 -21.88
CA LYS A 9 33.18 -89.14 -20.50
C LYS A 9 34.14 -89.97 -19.62
N VAL A 10 34.70 -91.05 -20.15
CA VAL A 10 35.65 -91.90 -19.42
C VAL A 10 36.96 -91.15 -19.14
N VAL A 11 37.51 -90.46 -20.15
CA VAL A 11 38.74 -89.65 -19.98
C VAL A 11 38.51 -88.52 -18.99
N ARG A 12 37.36 -87.83 -19.07
CA ARG A 12 37.01 -86.76 -18.12
C ARG A 12 36.87 -87.29 -16.69
N ASN A 13 36.19 -88.43 -16.49
CA ASN A 13 36.04 -89.02 -15.17
C ASN A 13 37.38 -89.51 -14.61
N PHE A 14 38.25 -90.09 -15.45
CA PHE A 14 39.59 -90.47 -15.04
C PHE A 14 40.42 -89.25 -14.62
N PHE A 15 40.33 -88.14 -15.35
CA PHE A 15 41.01 -86.90 -14.99
C PHE A 15 40.50 -86.33 -13.67
N LEU A 16 39.18 -86.29 -13.46
CA LEU A 16 38.57 -85.83 -12.21
C LEU A 16 38.97 -86.70 -11.02
N ILE A 17 39.04 -88.02 -11.19
CA ILE A 17 39.48 -88.93 -10.14
C ILE A 17 40.96 -88.70 -9.80
N ASN A 18 41.84 -88.53 -10.78
CA ASN A 18 43.25 -88.25 -10.53
C ASN A 18 43.46 -86.88 -9.85
N VAL A 19 42.67 -85.86 -10.18
CA VAL A 19 42.73 -84.54 -9.52
C VAL A 19 42.28 -84.64 -8.05
N LEU A 20 41.23 -85.43 -7.76
CA LEU A 20 40.76 -85.67 -6.38
C LEU A 20 41.76 -86.50 -5.56
N ILE A 21 42.44 -87.47 -6.19
CA ILE A 21 43.49 -88.25 -5.52
C ILE A 21 44.72 -87.37 -5.24
N ALA A 22 45.11 -86.51 -6.18
CA ALA A 22 46.25 -85.59 -6.00
C ALA A 22 45.99 -84.55 -4.88
N SER A 23 44.77 -84.00 -4.79
CA SER A 23 44.44 -83.04 -3.73
C SER A 23 44.37 -83.68 -2.34
N THR A 24 43.92 -84.93 -2.25
CA THR A 24 43.89 -85.67 -0.97
C THR A 24 45.27 -86.13 -0.51
N GLN A 25 46.18 -86.44 -1.43
CA GLN A 25 47.59 -86.75 -1.11
C GLN A 25 48.33 -85.51 -0.61
N GLY A 26 48.20 -84.36 -1.29
CA GLY A 26 48.85 -83.11 -0.86
C GLY A 26 48.43 -82.66 0.54
N PHE A 27 47.15 -82.82 0.89
CA PHE A 27 46.65 -82.47 2.23
C PHE A 27 47.15 -83.41 3.33
N ARG A 28 47.37 -84.69 3.00
CA ARG A 28 47.87 -85.69 3.96
C ARG A 28 49.35 -85.45 4.28
N ASP A 29 50.14 -85.12 3.27
CA ASP A 29 51.57 -84.85 3.44
C ASP A 29 51.82 -83.57 4.27
N GLU A 30 51.00 -82.53 4.11
CA GLU A 30 51.12 -81.29 4.89
C GLU A 30 50.79 -81.51 6.38
N ALA A 31 49.75 -82.29 6.68
CA ALA A 31 49.39 -82.65 8.06
C ALA A 31 50.47 -83.52 8.74
N GLU A 32 51.10 -84.42 7.99
CA GLU A 32 52.20 -85.25 8.48
C GLU A 32 53.44 -84.39 8.78
N LEU A 33 53.82 -83.50 7.86
CA LEU A 33 54.94 -82.56 8.02
C LEU A 33 54.77 -81.67 9.25
N ARG A 34 53.55 -81.17 9.47
CA ARG A 34 53.18 -80.36 10.64
C ARG A 34 53.37 -81.14 11.94
N SER A 35 52.89 -82.39 11.99
CA SER A 35 53.02 -83.24 13.17
C SER A 35 54.47 -83.58 13.52
N LEU A 36 55.33 -83.68 12.49
CA LEU A 36 56.76 -83.90 12.66
C LEU A 36 57.45 -82.64 13.19
N GLY A 37 57.13 -81.47 12.61
CA GLY A 37 57.63 -80.18 13.09
C GLY A 37 57.28 -79.88 14.55
N GLU A 38 56.06 -80.21 14.97
CA GLU A 38 55.61 -80.08 16.36
C GLU A 38 56.46 -80.93 17.31
N LYS A 39 56.70 -82.20 16.96
CA LYS A 39 57.51 -83.12 17.76
C LYS A 39 58.97 -82.67 17.88
N GLU A 40 59.58 -82.24 16.78
CA GLU A 40 60.97 -81.77 16.81
C GLU A 40 61.11 -80.46 17.61
N LEU A 41 60.15 -79.54 17.48
CA LEU A 41 60.12 -78.33 18.30
C LEU A 41 59.98 -78.66 19.80
N GLN A 42 59.14 -79.65 20.15
CA GLN A 42 58.98 -80.08 21.53
C GLN A 42 60.28 -80.67 22.09
N ARG A 43 60.98 -81.52 21.32
CA ARG A 43 62.29 -82.07 21.72
C ARG A 43 63.32 -80.97 21.98
N ILE A 44 63.37 -79.94 21.14
CA ILE A 44 64.28 -78.80 21.31
C ILE A 44 63.93 -78.02 22.59
N LYS A 45 62.63 -77.82 22.88
CA LYS A 45 62.17 -77.19 24.12
C LYS A 45 62.58 -77.99 25.36
N GLU A 46 62.35 -79.30 25.35
CA GLU A 46 62.77 -80.20 26.43
C GLU A 46 64.29 -80.15 26.63
N LYS A 47 65.09 -80.18 25.55
CA LYS A 47 66.55 -80.02 25.62
C LYS A 47 66.99 -78.68 26.20
N ALA A 48 66.28 -77.59 25.91
CA ALA A 48 66.57 -76.29 26.50
C ALA A 48 66.34 -76.29 28.02
N GLU A 49 65.32 -77.00 28.51
CA GLU A 49 65.00 -77.07 29.94
C GLU A 49 65.88 -78.06 30.73
N LEU A 50 66.34 -79.15 30.10
CA LEU A 50 66.96 -80.30 30.79
C LEU A 50 68.48 -80.43 30.64
N SER A 51 69.13 -79.79 29.65
CA SER A 51 70.55 -80.05 29.37
C SER A 51 71.52 -79.13 30.13
N ASN A 52 72.70 -79.66 30.47
CA ASN A 52 73.81 -78.88 31.03
C ASN A 52 74.28 -77.76 30.06
N HIS A 53 73.97 -77.89 28.76
CA HIS A 53 74.23 -76.90 27.71
C HIS A 53 72.95 -76.13 27.31
N GLY A 54 72.04 -75.92 28.27
CA GLY A 54 70.74 -75.30 28.04
C GLY A 54 70.82 -73.93 27.37
N GLU A 55 71.89 -73.16 27.57
CA GLU A 55 72.08 -71.85 26.94
C GLU A 55 72.13 -71.93 25.41
N CYS A 56 72.81 -72.93 24.83
CA CYS A 56 72.86 -73.12 23.38
C CYS A 56 71.46 -73.38 22.81
N TRP A 57 70.71 -74.29 23.44
CA TRP A 57 69.35 -74.64 23.02
C TRP A 57 68.35 -73.50 23.22
N HIS A 58 68.49 -72.68 24.27
CA HIS A 58 67.69 -71.46 24.44
C HIS A 58 67.97 -70.42 23.35
N ASN A 59 69.24 -70.24 22.97
CA ASN A 59 69.61 -69.35 21.87
C ASN A 59 69.11 -69.88 20.52
N ALA A 60 69.17 -71.19 20.29
CA ALA A 60 68.61 -71.84 19.12
C ALA A 60 67.08 -71.68 19.05
N LEU A 61 66.35 -71.81 20.15
CA LEU A 61 64.91 -71.54 20.23
C LEU A 61 64.57 -70.08 19.89
N ARG A 62 65.41 -69.13 20.32
CA ARG A 62 65.25 -67.72 19.95
C ARG A 62 65.45 -67.54 18.44
N ALA A 63 66.47 -68.17 17.87
CA ALA A 63 66.75 -68.14 16.43
C ALA A 63 65.60 -68.76 15.61
N ILE A 64 64.99 -69.87 16.05
CA ILE A 64 63.80 -70.46 15.40
C ILE A 64 62.68 -69.42 15.30
N LYS A 65 62.35 -68.73 16.40
CA LYS A 65 61.26 -67.74 16.42
C LYS A 65 61.49 -66.56 15.47
N THR A 66 62.73 -66.16 15.24
CA THR A 66 63.06 -65.02 14.39
C THR A 66 63.31 -65.41 12.94
N SER A 67 63.90 -66.56 12.67
CA SER A 67 64.30 -66.99 11.32
C SER A 67 63.17 -67.67 10.55
N CYS A 68 62.18 -68.28 11.21
CA CYS A 68 61.07 -68.94 10.51
C CYS A 68 60.13 -67.99 9.74
N ASP A 69 60.03 -66.72 10.16
CA ASP A 69 59.29 -65.67 9.44
C ASP A 69 59.98 -65.32 8.10
N LYS A 70 61.31 -65.47 8.03
CA LYS A 70 62.14 -65.07 6.89
C LYS A 70 63.00 -66.22 6.38
N LEU A 71 62.44 -67.44 6.38
CA LEU A 71 63.18 -68.65 6.03
C LEU A 71 63.56 -68.64 4.53
N ASN A 72 64.72 -68.06 4.23
CA ASN A 72 65.41 -68.16 2.95
C ASN A 72 66.54 -69.19 3.07
N ASP A 73 67.15 -69.60 1.95
CA ASP A 73 68.23 -70.62 1.94
C ASP A 73 69.39 -70.27 2.90
N ASN A 74 69.66 -68.98 3.09
CA ASN A 74 70.70 -68.46 3.96
C ASN A 74 70.37 -68.64 5.45
N GLU A 75 69.22 -68.13 5.89
CA GLU A 75 68.68 -68.25 7.25
C GLU A 75 68.42 -69.71 7.61
N HIS A 76 67.96 -70.50 6.65
CA HIS A 76 67.73 -71.93 6.80
C HIS A 76 69.04 -72.66 7.11
N SER A 77 70.10 -72.41 6.34
CA SER A 77 71.43 -72.97 6.60
C SER A 77 72.02 -72.51 7.94
N ILE A 78 71.87 -71.23 8.31
CA ILE A 78 72.36 -70.71 9.61
C ILE A 78 71.61 -71.36 10.78
N LEU A 79 70.29 -71.46 10.68
CA LEU A 79 69.45 -72.06 11.70
C LEU A 79 69.80 -73.54 11.91
N ALA A 80 69.99 -74.29 10.81
CA ALA A 80 70.43 -75.67 10.85
C ALA A 80 71.82 -75.82 11.48
N LEU A 81 72.75 -74.90 11.21
CA LEU A 81 74.08 -74.89 11.83
C LEU A 81 74.03 -74.57 13.33
N HIS A 82 73.17 -73.66 13.78
CA HIS A 82 72.96 -73.40 15.21
C HIS A 82 72.45 -74.64 15.93
N LEU A 83 71.43 -75.30 15.36
CA LEU A 83 70.86 -76.52 15.93
C LEU A 83 71.87 -77.68 15.93
N ALA A 84 72.62 -77.85 14.84
CA ALA A 84 73.65 -78.87 14.73
C ALA A 84 74.79 -78.65 15.72
N ASN A 85 75.26 -77.41 15.89
CA ASN A 85 76.30 -77.11 16.87
C ASN A 85 75.84 -77.38 18.31
N CYS A 86 74.61 -77.01 18.67
CA CYS A 86 74.09 -77.36 20.00
C CYS A 86 74.00 -78.87 20.21
N PHE A 87 73.66 -79.65 19.18
CA PHE A 87 73.66 -81.10 19.27
C PHE A 87 75.06 -81.70 19.40
N LEU A 88 76.03 -81.18 18.64
CA LEU A 88 77.43 -81.62 18.71
C LEU A 88 78.05 -81.32 20.07
N GLU A 89 77.83 -80.11 20.60
CA GLU A 89 78.28 -79.71 21.94
C GLU A 89 77.65 -80.58 23.03
N ASP A 90 76.33 -80.80 22.97
CA ASP A 90 75.59 -81.66 23.91
C ASP A 90 76.06 -83.13 23.85
N SER A 91 76.60 -83.56 22.71
CA SER A 91 77.15 -84.91 22.50
C SER A 91 78.66 -85.02 22.77
N GLY A 92 79.33 -83.93 23.18
CA GLY A 92 80.78 -83.90 23.43
C GLY A 92 81.66 -83.93 22.18
N HIS A 93 81.15 -83.46 21.03
CA HIS A 93 81.87 -83.35 19.77
C HIS A 93 82.30 -81.90 19.48
N ASP A 94 83.31 -81.75 18.62
CA ASP A 94 83.79 -80.43 18.19
C ASP A 94 82.70 -79.68 17.40
N VAL A 95 82.53 -78.39 17.72
CA VAL A 95 81.59 -77.48 17.05
C VAL A 95 82.26 -76.74 15.89
N TYR A 96 81.45 -76.27 14.94
CA TYR A 96 81.94 -75.59 13.74
C TYR A 96 81.39 -74.17 13.63
N SER A 97 82.27 -73.18 13.52
CA SER A 97 81.90 -71.76 13.39
C SER A 97 81.45 -71.36 11.99
N CYS A 98 80.83 -72.27 11.23
CA CYS A 98 80.37 -72.00 9.87
C CYS A 98 79.20 -71.00 9.83
N HIS A 99 78.41 -70.92 10.91
CA HIS A 99 77.29 -69.97 11.04
C HIS A 99 77.75 -68.50 11.08
N LEU A 100 79.03 -68.23 11.42
CA LEU A 100 79.63 -66.89 11.44
C LEU A 100 80.04 -66.37 10.04
N LYS A 101 79.84 -67.18 8.98
CA LYS A 101 80.21 -66.80 7.61
C LYS A 101 79.03 -66.13 6.91
N ASP A 102 79.15 -64.82 6.68
CA ASP A 102 78.13 -64.02 6.00
C ASP A 102 77.98 -64.41 4.53
N SER A 103 79.08 -64.74 3.84
CA SER A 103 79.06 -65.19 2.45
C SER A 103 78.63 -66.66 2.35
N GLU A 104 77.59 -66.92 1.55
CA GLU A 104 77.11 -68.28 1.28
C GLU A 104 78.21 -69.20 0.74
N LYS A 105 79.10 -68.67 -0.10
CA LYS A 105 80.23 -69.44 -0.66
C LYS A 105 81.20 -69.88 0.41
N GLU A 106 81.53 -69.00 1.35
CA GLU A 106 82.43 -69.30 2.47
C GLU A 106 81.79 -70.29 3.44
N ARG A 107 80.48 -70.16 3.67
CA ARG A 107 79.73 -71.10 4.51
C ARG A 107 79.69 -72.50 3.91
N ARG A 108 79.37 -72.63 2.61
CA ARG A 108 79.39 -73.91 1.90
C ARG A 108 80.78 -74.54 1.94
N GLN A 109 81.84 -73.75 1.76
CA GLN A 109 83.21 -74.24 1.87
C GLN A 109 83.51 -74.74 3.30
N CYS A 110 83.04 -74.03 4.33
CA CYS A 110 83.19 -74.46 5.72
C CYS A 110 82.41 -75.77 6.01
N ILE A 111 81.17 -75.89 5.53
CA ILE A 111 80.37 -77.11 5.67
C ILE A 111 81.07 -78.30 5.00
N ASN A 112 81.69 -78.11 3.83
CA ASN A 112 82.44 -79.16 3.15
C ASN A 112 83.71 -79.63 3.90
N THR A 113 84.20 -78.87 4.88
CA THR A 113 85.33 -79.27 5.73
C THR A 113 84.91 -80.03 6.99
N MET A 114 83.60 -80.14 7.26
CA MET A 114 83.07 -80.89 8.40
C MET A 114 83.33 -82.39 8.26
N THR A 115 83.41 -83.10 9.39
CA THR A 115 83.40 -84.57 9.39
C THR A 115 82.06 -85.12 8.92
N ASP A 116 82.04 -86.34 8.37
CA ASP A 116 80.80 -87.00 7.90
C ASP A 116 79.70 -87.03 8.97
N ARG A 117 80.08 -87.18 10.25
CA ARG A 117 79.15 -87.13 11.39
C ARG A 117 78.55 -85.74 11.57
N ALA A 118 79.37 -84.69 11.57
CA ALA A 118 78.90 -83.31 11.73
C ALA A 118 78.06 -82.86 10.52
N PHE A 119 78.44 -83.25 9.30
CA PHE A 119 77.64 -83.02 8.10
C PHE A 119 76.29 -83.75 8.14
N GLY A 120 76.27 -85.00 8.62
CA GLY A 120 75.03 -85.77 8.80
C GLY A 120 74.06 -85.10 9.78
N VAL A 121 74.57 -84.65 10.93
CA VAL A 121 73.79 -83.88 11.92
C VAL A 121 73.27 -82.57 11.32
N TYR A 122 74.12 -81.82 10.60
CA TYR A 122 73.69 -80.61 9.89
C TYR A 122 72.55 -80.89 8.91
N ASN A 123 72.65 -81.94 8.09
CA ASN A 123 71.62 -82.28 7.11
C ASN A 123 70.29 -82.68 7.78
N GLU A 124 70.34 -83.38 8.91
CA GLU A 124 69.14 -83.71 9.67
C GLU A 124 68.46 -82.45 10.24
N PHE A 125 69.22 -81.55 10.87
CA PHE A 125 68.68 -80.29 11.36
C PHE A 125 68.29 -79.31 10.26
N TYR A 126 68.86 -79.45 9.06
CA TYR A 126 68.40 -78.75 7.86
C TYR A 126 66.98 -79.18 7.50
N ILE A 127 66.66 -80.48 7.54
CA ILE A 127 65.28 -80.94 7.31
C ILE A 127 64.36 -80.54 8.46
N TYR A 128 64.81 -80.68 9.71
CA TYR A 128 63.96 -80.37 10.88
C TYR A 128 63.61 -78.90 11.00
N SER A 129 64.54 -78.00 10.66
CA SER A 129 64.25 -76.56 10.63
C SER A 129 63.13 -76.22 9.65
N SER A 130 63.05 -76.88 8.49
CA SER A 130 61.91 -76.71 7.58
C SER A 130 60.59 -77.15 8.22
N HIS A 131 60.55 -78.36 8.81
CA HIS A 131 59.32 -78.87 9.44
C HIS A 131 58.85 -77.99 10.61
N ILE A 132 59.79 -77.57 11.46
CA ILE A 132 59.51 -76.68 12.60
C ILE A 132 58.96 -75.34 12.11
N CYS A 133 59.57 -74.74 11.09
CA CYS A 133 59.09 -73.45 10.56
C CYS A 133 57.74 -73.58 9.86
N THR A 134 57.49 -74.67 9.12
CA THR A 134 56.16 -74.94 8.54
C THR A 134 55.09 -75.06 9.62
N PHE A 135 55.38 -75.78 10.72
CA PHE A 135 54.47 -75.88 11.87
C PHE A 135 54.19 -74.50 12.48
N LEU A 136 55.23 -73.71 12.78
CA LEU A 136 55.08 -72.39 13.40
C LEU A 136 54.31 -71.40 12.52
N ASN A 137 54.59 -71.40 11.22
CA ASN A 137 53.89 -70.54 10.27
C ASN A 137 52.42 -70.95 10.14
N HIS A 138 52.11 -72.25 10.17
CA HIS A 138 50.73 -72.72 10.21
C HIS A 138 49.99 -72.26 11.47
N GLU A 139 50.62 -72.36 12.66
CA GLU A 139 50.00 -71.90 13.92
C GLU A 139 49.73 -70.39 13.91
N LEU A 140 50.68 -69.59 13.42
CA LEU A 140 50.49 -68.14 13.25
C LEU A 140 49.35 -67.83 12.28
N TRP A 141 49.35 -68.48 11.11
CA TRP A 141 48.29 -68.33 10.11
C TRP A 141 46.93 -68.74 10.66
N GLN A 142 46.85 -69.83 11.42
CA GLN A 142 45.61 -70.31 12.02
C GLN A 142 45.07 -69.29 13.04
N ALA A 143 45.93 -68.73 13.88
CA ALA A 143 45.54 -67.71 14.85
C ALA A 143 45.04 -66.42 14.17
N GLU A 144 45.75 -65.93 13.15
CA GLU A 144 45.37 -64.73 12.39
C GLU A 144 44.07 -64.94 11.60
N THR A 145 43.91 -66.12 10.99
CA THR A 145 42.70 -66.52 10.27
C THR A 145 41.51 -66.59 11.22
N HIS A 146 41.67 -67.18 12.41
CA HIS A 146 40.61 -67.22 13.40
C HIS A 146 40.16 -65.81 13.83
N ASN A 147 41.11 -64.91 14.09
CA ASN A 147 40.83 -63.52 14.43
C ASN A 147 40.11 -62.78 13.30
N THR A 148 40.56 -62.98 12.06
CA THR A 148 39.94 -62.38 10.88
C THR A 148 38.51 -62.88 10.66
N ILE A 149 38.29 -64.20 10.77
CA ILE A 149 36.95 -64.81 10.67
C ILE A 149 36.03 -64.27 11.77
N LYS A 150 36.52 -64.14 13.00
CA LYS A 150 35.76 -63.57 14.11
C LYS A 150 35.35 -62.13 13.81
N ASN A 151 36.27 -61.28 13.39
CA ASN A 151 35.99 -59.88 13.05
C ASN A 151 35.00 -59.77 11.89
N LEU A 152 35.15 -60.62 10.86
CA LEU A 152 34.24 -60.66 9.73
C LEU A 152 32.82 -61.08 10.15
N TYR A 153 32.72 -62.08 11.04
CA TYR A 153 31.44 -62.53 11.58
C TYR A 153 30.75 -61.43 12.40
N GLU A 154 31.50 -60.75 13.27
CA GLU A 154 30.99 -59.64 14.08
C GLU A 154 30.51 -58.48 13.20
N ALA A 155 31.31 -58.07 12.20
CA ALA A 155 30.94 -57.03 11.24
C ALA A 155 29.69 -57.41 10.43
N SER A 156 29.63 -58.65 9.94
CA SER A 156 28.47 -59.15 9.18
C SER A 156 27.20 -59.24 10.03
N SER A 157 27.34 -59.64 11.30
CA SER A 157 26.24 -59.70 12.27
C SER A 157 25.71 -58.30 12.59
N LEU A 158 26.60 -57.32 12.77
CA LEU A 158 26.23 -55.92 12.97
C LEU A 158 25.51 -55.36 11.74
N MET A 159 26.06 -55.57 10.54
CA MET A 159 25.44 -55.13 9.29
C MET A 159 24.05 -55.73 9.11
N LYS A 160 23.88 -57.03 9.42
CA LYS A 160 22.57 -57.69 9.39
C LYS A 160 21.57 -57.01 10.33
N LYS A 161 21.98 -56.68 11.57
CA LYS A 161 21.10 -55.98 12.54
C LYS A 161 20.71 -54.59 12.04
N GLN A 162 21.68 -53.80 11.58
CA GLN A 162 21.42 -52.47 11.03
C GLN A 162 20.48 -52.50 9.82
N LEU A 163 20.62 -53.49 8.94
CA LEU A 163 19.74 -53.64 7.79
C LEU A 163 18.29 -53.99 8.20
N LEU A 164 18.13 -54.83 9.23
CA LEU A 164 16.80 -55.14 9.78
C LEU A 164 16.16 -53.92 10.43
N GLU A 165 16.92 -53.16 11.23
CA GLU A 165 16.45 -51.91 11.84
C GLU A 165 16.09 -50.86 10.77
N ALA A 166 16.92 -50.69 9.74
CA ALA A 166 16.65 -49.79 8.64
C ALA A 166 15.41 -50.19 7.84
N SER A 167 15.22 -51.50 7.59
CA SER A 167 14.03 -52.02 6.93
C SER A 167 12.76 -51.76 7.75
N GLN A 168 12.82 -51.92 9.08
CA GLN A 168 11.69 -51.61 9.95
C GLN A 168 11.36 -50.11 9.93
N MET A 169 12.37 -49.26 10.09
CA MET A 169 12.20 -47.80 10.04
C MET A 169 11.65 -47.33 8.70
N GLN A 170 12.09 -47.93 7.59
CA GLN A 170 11.54 -47.65 6.27
C GLN A 170 10.05 -48.01 6.18
N GLY A 171 9.64 -49.13 6.80
CA GLY A 171 8.23 -49.50 6.91
C GLY A 171 7.41 -48.47 7.68
N GLU A 172 7.89 -48.03 8.85
CA GLU A 172 7.23 -47.00 9.67
C GLU A 172 7.15 -45.65 8.93
N MET A 173 8.21 -45.25 8.22
CA MET A 173 8.23 -44.04 7.39
C MET A 173 7.20 -44.10 6.26
N LEU A 174 7.09 -45.23 5.57
CA LEU A 174 6.12 -45.42 4.48
C LEU A 174 4.69 -45.33 5.00
N GLU A 175 4.40 -45.90 6.17
CA GLU A 175 3.08 -45.79 6.80
C GLU A 175 2.78 -44.33 7.16
N SER A 176 3.73 -43.61 7.76
CA SER A 176 3.57 -42.18 8.07
C SER A 176 3.34 -41.33 6.79
N GLN A 177 4.03 -41.63 5.69
CA GLN A 177 3.80 -40.96 4.41
C GLN A 177 2.39 -41.27 3.85
N ARG A 178 1.91 -42.50 4.01
CA ARG A 178 0.56 -42.90 3.61
C ARG A 178 -0.51 -42.14 4.40
N GLU A 179 -0.32 -42.01 5.71
CA GLU A 179 -1.20 -41.21 6.57
C GLU A 179 -1.15 -39.72 6.20
N GLY A 180 0.05 -39.17 5.97
CA GLY A 180 0.24 -37.79 5.52
C GLY A 180 -0.47 -37.48 4.21
N LEU A 181 -0.38 -38.38 3.22
CA LEU A 181 -1.11 -38.26 1.95
C LEU A 181 -2.64 -38.28 2.15
N LYS A 182 -3.14 -39.09 3.08
CA LYS A 182 -4.58 -39.11 3.42
C LYS A 182 -5.03 -37.76 3.96
N ILE A 183 -4.26 -37.16 4.86
CA ILE A 183 -4.53 -35.82 5.41
C ILE A 183 -4.46 -34.74 4.31
N GLN A 184 -3.44 -34.80 3.45
CA GLN A 184 -3.31 -33.84 2.33
C GLN A 184 -4.51 -33.91 1.38
N ASN A 185 -4.99 -35.10 1.04
CA ASN A 185 -6.19 -35.26 0.22
C ASN A 185 -7.44 -34.66 0.90
N GLN A 186 -7.62 -34.91 2.20
CA GLN A 186 -8.71 -34.30 2.97
C GLN A 186 -8.62 -32.77 2.99
N LEU A 187 -7.41 -32.22 3.14
CA LEU A 187 -7.19 -30.77 3.12
C LEU A 187 -7.47 -30.18 1.73
N LEU A 188 -7.09 -30.89 0.66
CA LEU A 188 -7.38 -30.48 -0.72
C LEU A 188 -8.90 -30.44 -0.98
N ASP A 189 -9.64 -31.45 -0.52
CA ASP A 189 -11.09 -31.50 -0.67
C ASP A 189 -11.78 -30.38 0.12
N ASN A 190 -11.37 -30.16 1.38
CA ASN A 190 -11.84 -29.03 2.19
C ASN A 190 -11.48 -27.68 1.53
N GLY A 191 -10.31 -27.58 0.88
CA GLY A 191 -9.89 -26.40 0.13
C GLY A 191 -10.78 -26.10 -1.07
N LYS A 192 -11.19 -27.13 -1.82
CA LYS A 192 -12.15 -26.99 -2.94
C LYS A 192 -13.53 -26.57 -2.45
N GLU A 193 -13.99 -27.12 -1.33
CA GLU A 193 -15.26 -26.71 -0.72
C GLU A 193 -15.22 -25.23 -0.32
N LEU A 194 -14.14 -24.82 0.35
CA LEU A 194 -13.93 -23.42 0.73
C LEU A 194 -13.87 -22.49 -0.49
N GLU A 195 -13.19 -22.88 -1.57
CA GLU A 195 -13.19 -22.14 -2.83
C GLU A 195 -14.61 -21.92 -3.36
N SER A 196 -15.43 -22.97 -3.37
CA SER A 196 -16.84 -22.88 -3.79
C SER A 196 -17.64 -21.93 -2.91
N VAL A 197 -17.48 -22.00 -1.59
CA VAL A 197 -18.14 -21.10 -0.63
C VAL A 197 -17.72 -19.65 -0.88
N ILE A 198 -16.43 -19.38 -1.08
CA ILE A 198 -15.90 -18.03 -1.36
C ILE A 198 -16.46 -17.49 -2.68
N GLN A 199 -16.50 -18.30 -3.74
CA GLN A 199 -17.07 -17.87 -5.03
C GLN A 199 -18.56 -17.54 -4.91
N ASN A 200 -19.33 -18.37 -4.21
CA ASN A 200 -20.75 -18.12 -3.98
C ASN A 200 -20.98 -16.87 -3.13
N SER A 201 -20.19 -16.68 -2.07
CA SER A 201 -20.23 -15.48 -1.25
C SER A 201 -19.88 -14.22 -2.06
N SER A 202 -18.87 -14.28 -2.92
CA SER A 202 -18.48 -13.15 -3.78
C SER A 202 -19.61 -12.77 -4.74
N LYS A 203 -20.30 -13.76 -5.34
CA LYS A 203 -21.46 -13.49 -6.20
C LYS A 203 -22.58 -12.82 -5.42
N SER A 204 -22.92 -13.36 -4.25
CA SER A 204 -23.98 -12.79 -3.39
C SER A 204 -23.68 -11.35 -2.96
N VAL A 205 -22.42 -11.04 -2.61
CA VAL A 205 -22.00 -9.66 -2.29
C VAL A 205 -22.12 -8.76 -3.50
N MET A 206 -21.72 -9.22 -4.70
CA MET A 206 -21.86 -8.43 -5.93
C MET A 206 -23.32 -8.16 -6.29
N ASP A 207 -24.21 -9.15 -6.14
CA ASP A 207 -25.65 -8.98 -6.37
C ASP A 207 -26.27 -7.98 -5.38
N MET A 208 -25.85 -8.03 -4.11
CA MET A 208 -26.26 -7.06 -3.09
C MET A 208 -25.79 -5.64 -3.43
N VAL A 209 -24.53 -5.47 -3.87
CA VAL A 209 -24.01 -4.16 -4.31
C VAL A 209 -24.76 -3.65 -5.54
N TYR A 210 -25.10 -4.54 -6.48
CA TYR A 210 -25.85 -4.18 -7.68
C TYR A 210 -27.27 -3.71 -7.33
N SER A 211 -28.01 -4.47 -6.50
CA SER A 211 -29.34 -4.09 -6.04
C SER A 211 -29.36 -2.78 -5.25
N PHE A 212 -28.32 -2.52 -4.43
CA PHE A 212 -28.19 -1.24 -3.74
C PHE A 212 -27.97 -0.08 -4.71
N LYS A 213 -27.11 -0.26 -5.72
CA LYS A 213 -26.88 0.74 -6.76
C LYS A 213 -28.15 1.07 -7.54
N GLU A 214 -28.93 0.06 -7.89
CA GLU A 214 -30.22 0.22 -8.58
C GLU A 214 -31.22 0.99 -7.71
N SER A 215 -31.34 0.62 -6.43
CA SER A 215 -32.20 1.33 -5.47
C SER A 215 -31.81 2.81 -5.27
N VAL A 216 -30.51 3.13 -5.24
CA VAL A 216 -30.02 4.51 -5.18
C VAL A 216 -30.36 5.30 -6.45
N ASN A 217 -30.28 4.65 -7.62
CA ASN A 217 -30.62 5.29 -8.87
C ASN A 217 -32.13 5.59 -8.97
N ASP A 218 -32.98 4.69 -8.46
CA ASP A 218 -34.43 4.91 -8.37
C ASP A 218 -34.79 6.05 -7.40
N GLN A 219 -34.06 6.21 -6.30
CA GLN A 219 -34.26 7.30 -5.34
C GLN A 219 -33.74 8.67 -5.82
N LYS A 220 -32.98 8.73 -6.92
CA LYS A 220 -32.44 9.98 -7.47
C LYS A 220 -33.53 10.94 -7.96
N GLU A 221 -34.67 10.40 -8.42
CA GLU A 221 -35.81 11.19 -8.91
C GLU A 221 -36.42 12.07 -7.81
N LEU A 222 -36.52 11.55 -6.58
CA LEU A 222 -37.02 12.29 -5.43
C LEU A 222 -36.09 13.43 -5.02
N LEU A 223 -34.77 13.22 -5.09
CA LEU A 223 -33.78 14.27 -4.81
C LEU A 223 -33.83 15.40 -5.85
N PHE A 224 -34.04 15.07 -7.13
CA PHE A 224 -34.10 16.08 -8.20
C PHE A 224 -35.32 17.00 -8.04
N GLN A 225 -36.44 16.48 -7.56
CA GLN A 225 -37.64 17.27 -7.25
C GLN A 225 -37.45 18.23 -6.07
N ILE A 226 -36.60 17.90 -5.10
CA ILE A 226 -36.31 18.78 -3.96
C ILE A 226 -35.42 19.96 -4.41
N PHE A 227 -34.42 19.70 -5.25
CA PHE A 227 -33.51 20.74 -5.73
C PHE A 227 -34.19 21.78 -6.65
N SER A 228 -35.14 21.35 -7.50
CA SER A 228 -35.88 22.29 -8.37
C SER A 228 -36.76 23.27 -7.57
N ASN A 229 -37.37 22.81 -6.48
CA ASN A 229 -38.18 23.66 -5.60
C ASN A 229 -37.33 24.71 -4.86
N LEU A 230 -36.08 24.40 -4.54
CA LEU A 230 -35.14 25.34 -3.91
C LEU A 230 -34.73 26.46 -4.88
N GLU A 231 -34.47 26.14 -6.14
CA GLU A 231 -34.12 27.15 -7.15
C GLU A 231 -35.29 28.09 -7.46
N ALA A 232 -36.52 27.55 -7.53
CA ALA A 232 -37.73 28.36 -7.67
C ALA A 232 -37.93 29.34 -6.51
N PHE A 233 -37.69 28.88 -5.27
CA PHE A 233 -37.77 29.73 -4.09
C PHE A 233 -36.69 30.82 -4.07
N GLN A 234 -35.44 30.49 -4.42
CA GLN A 234 -34.35 31.46 -4.53
C GLN A 234 -34.64 32.53 -5.59
N ASN A 235 -35.23 32.16 -6.72
CA ASN A 235 -35.60 33.10 -7.76
C ASN A 235 -36.76 34.01 -7.37
N TRP A 236 -37.74 33.50 -6.62
CA TRP A 236 -38.86 34.28 -6.11
C TRP A 236 -38.42 35.32 -5.08
N ILE A 237 -37.58 34.94 -4.11
CA ILE A 237 -37.14 35.86 -3.04
C ILE A 237 -36.32 37.04 -3.57
N ILE A 238 -35.46 36.82 -4.57
CA ILE A 238 -34.63 37.88 -5.17
C ILE A 238 -35.52 38.92 -5.90
N SER A 239 -36.58 38.47 -6.56
CA SER A 239 -37.50 39.37 -7.30
C SER A 239 -38.31 40.25 -6.35
N GLU A 240 -38.86 39.68 -5.28
CA GLU A 240 -39.72 40.40 -4.34
C GLU A 240 -38.96 41.50 -3.56
N VAL A 241 -37.71 41.21 -3.16
CA VAL A 241 -36.86 42.18 -2.45
C VAL A 241 -36.50 43.38 -3.33
N SER A 242 -36.26 43.16 -4.63
CA SER A 242 -35.89 44.22 -5.58
C SER A 242 -36.97 45.31 -5.69
N TRP A 243 -38.24 44.90 -5.77
CA TRP A 243 -39.37 45.84 -5.86
C TRP A 243 -39.51 46.74 -4.62
N CYS A 244 -39.36 46.16 -3.43
CA CYS A 244 -39.38 46.91 -2.17
C CYS A 244 -38.28 47.96 -2.10
N GLN A 245 -37.07 47.63 -2.57
CA GLN A 245 -35.95 48.57 -2.60
C GLN A 245 -36.19 49.77 -3.54
N SER A 246 -36.81 49.55 -4.71
CA SER A 246 -37.18 50.66 -5.63
C SER A 246 -38.14 51.64 -4.98
N ILE A 247 -39.17 51.15 -4.28
CA ILE A 247 -40.16 52.00 -3.59
C ILE A 247 -39.49 52.88 -2.53
N LEU A 248 -38.62 52.29 -1.72
CA LEU A 248 -37.89 53.02 -0.68
C LEU A 248 -36.97 54.10 -1.27
N TYR A 249 -36.26 53.79 -2.36
CA TYR A 249 -35.35 54.75 -3.00
C TYR A 249 -36.07 56.02 -3.51
N TYR A 250 -37.18 55.86 -4.24
CA TYR A 250 -37.89 57.01 -4.82
C TYR A 250 -38.66 57.81 -3.78
N SER A 251 -39.25 57.16 -2.77
CA SER A 251 -39.91 57.87 -1.66
C SER A 251 -38.94 58.79 -0.92
N VAL A 252 -37.75 58.29 -0.55
CA VAL A 252 -36.70 59.09 0.09
C VAL A 252 -36.18 60.20 -0.83
N SER A 253 -35.96 59.91 -2.11
CA SER A 253 -35.47 60.91 -3.08
C SER A 253 -36.47 62.05 -3.28
N CYS A 254 -37.77 61.77 -3.36
CA CYS A 254 -38.81 62.78 -3.45
C CYS A 254 -38.88 63.67 -2.20
N ILE A 255 -38.77 63.08 -1.00
CA ILE A 255 -38.73 63.83 0.26
C ILE A 255 -37.52 64.76 0.29
N LEU A 256 -36.32 64.27 -0.05
CA LEU A 256 -35.11 65.08 -0.10
C LEU A 256 -35.20 66.21 -1.12
N SER A 257 -35.72 65.94 -2.33
CA SER A 257 -35.93 66.97 -3.35
C SER A 257 -36.92 68.05 -2.89
N ALA A 258 -38.00 67.67 -2.19
CA ALA A 258 -38.94 68.63 -1.62
C ALA A 258 -38.29 69.51 -0.53
N LEU A 259 -37.47 68.91 0.35
CA LEU A 259 -36.74 69.63 1.40
C LEU A 259 -35.73 70.63 0.81
N PHE A 260 -34.86 70.21 -0.11
CA PHE A 260 -33.86 71.08 -0.72
C PHE A 260 -34.48 72.20 -1.56
N THR A 261 -35.67 71.98 -2.11
CA THR A 261 -36.37 72.98 -2.91
C THR A 261 -37.33 73.86 -2.11
N SER A 262 -37.40 73.69 -0.79
CA SER A 262 -38.17 74.57 0.10
C SER A 262 -37.50 75.95 0.25
N SER A 263 -36.17 76.02 0.05
CA SER A 263 -35.42 77.27 0.10
C SER A 263 -35.74 78.18 -1.09
N LYS A 264 -35.95 79.48 -0.83
CA LYS A 264 -36.20 80.49 -1.89
C LYS A 264 -35.08 80.55 -2.93
N LYS A 265 -33.86 80.15 -2.56
CA LYS A 265 -32.69 80.15 -3.46
C LYS A 265 -32.74 79.09 -4.57
N THR A 266 -33.47 77.99 -4.35
CA THR A 266 -33.47 76.82 -5.26
C THR A 266 -34.85 76.52 -5.84
N SER A 267 -35.85 77.38 -5.59
CA SER A 267 -37.26 77.13 -5.94
C SER A 267 -37.50 76.80 -7.41
N ASN A 268 -36.69 77.33 -8.35
CA ASN A 268 -36.83 77.06 -9.78
C ASN A 268 -36.42 75.62 -10.15
N ALA A 269 -35.60 74.94 -9.33
CA ALA A 269 -35.14 73.58 -9.59
C ALA A 269 -36.21 72.50 -9.31
N ARG A 270 -37.35 72.84 -8.68
CA ARG A 270 -38.35 71.86 -8.20
C ARG A 270 -38.92 71.00 -9.32
N ILE A 271 -39.32 71.67 -10.39
CA ILE A 271 -39.96 71.04 -11.54
C ILE A 271 -38.94 70.12 -12.23
N VAL A 272 -37.71 70.60 -12.42
CA VAL A 272 -36.62 69.82 -13.04
C VAL A 272 -36.34 68.56 -12.24
N LEU A 273 -36.21 68.65 -10.90
CA LEU A 273 -35.96 67.47 -10.04
C LEU A 273 -37.08 66.43 -10.12
N PHE A 274 -38.35 66.85 -10.05
CA PHE A 274 -39.47 65.91 -10.17
C PHE A 274 -39.58 65.31 -11.57
N THR A 275 -39.32 66.07 -12.63
CA THR A 275 -39.27 65.55 -13.99
C THR A 275 -38.14 64.54 -14.16
N THR A 276 -36.95 64.82 -13.62
CA THR A 276 -35.82 63.88 -13.64
C THR A 276 -36.15 62.58 -12.91
N HIS A 277 -36.78 62.63 -11.73
CA HIS A 277 -37.21 61.43 -11.02
C HIS A 277 -38.26 60.62 -11.79
N SER A 278 -39.25 61.27 -12.39
CA SER A 278 -40.29 60.61 -13.19
C SER A 278 -39.73 59.90 -14.43
N VAL A 279 -38.82 60.54 -15.16
CA VAL A 279 -38.14 59.92 -16.31
C VAL A 279 -37.31 58.72 -15.85
N ASN A 280 -36.63 58.84 -14.69
CA ASN A 280 -35.81 57.76 -14.14
C ASN A 280 -36.64 56.51 -13.79
N VAL A 281 -37.84 56.68 -13.20
CA VAL A 281 -38.75 55.56 -12.91
C VAL A 281 -39.18 54.84 -14.20
N ILE A 282 -39.49 55.58 -15.26
CA ILE A 282 -39.92 55.00 -16.54
C ILE A 282 -38.78 54.20 -17.17
N LEU A 283 -37.55 54.74 -17.17
CA LEU A 283 -36.38 54.04 -17.68
C LEU A 283 -36.09 52.75 -16.90
N GLU A 284 -36.20 52.78 -15.57
CA GLU A 284 -36.02 51.60 -14.72
C GLU A 284 -37.07 50.52 -15.06
N ARG A 285 -38.36 50.91 -15.21
CA ARG A 285 -39.44 49.95 -15.54
C ARG A 285 -39.32 49.38 -16.96
N MET A 286 -38.91 50.18 -17.94
CA MET A 286 -38.66 49.69 -19.30
C MET A 286 -37.49 48.70 -19.35
N LEU A 287 -36.43 48.94 -18.58
CA LEU A 287 -35.31 48.00 -18.49
C LEU A 287 -35.72 46.66 -17.90
N ILE A 288 -36.43 46.67 -16.76
CA ILE A 288 -36.90 45.44 -16.13
C ILE A 288 -37.82 44.65 -17.07
N GLN A 289 -38.78 45.32 -17.71
CA GLN A 289 -39.71 44.68 -18.66
C GLN A 289 -39.00 44.11 -19.90
N HIS A 290 -37.97 44.78 -20.41
CA HIS A 290 -37.20 44.28 -21.54
C HIS A 290 -36.42 43.01 -21.19
N TYR A 291 -35.83 42.97 -20.00
CA TYR A 291 -35.06 41.81 -19.53
C TYR A 291 -35.94 40.63 -19.10
N ASP A 292 -37.12 40.87 -18.53
CA ASP A 292 -38.10 39.80 -18.20
C ASP A 292 -38.63 39.07 -19.45
N ASN A 293 -38.56 39.71 -20.63
CA ASN A 293 -39.07 39.15 -21.89
C ASN A 293 -38.04 38.27 -22.63
N ILE A 294 -36.80 38.17 -22.12
CA ILE A 294 -35.78 37.27 -22.65
C ILE A 294 -35.90 35.92 -21.93
N PRO A 295 -36.06 34.79 -22.66
CA PRO A 295 -36.15 33.46 -22.03
C PRO A 295 -34.89 33.16 -21.22
N SER A 296 -35.08 33.04 -19.92
CA SER A 296 -34.05 32.89 -18.90
C SER A 296 -33.33 31.55 -18.99
N HIS A 297 -32.08 31.56 -19.46
CA HIS A 297 -31.11 30.52 -19.15
C HIS A 297 -29.78 31.22 -18.89
N MET A 298 -29.51 31.52 -17.62
CA MET A 298 -28.21 31.78 -16.96
C MET A 298 -28.41 32.77 -15.80
N ASN A 299 -28.04 32.35 -14.59
CA ASN A 299 -28.16 33.10 -13.33
C ASN A 299 -27.29 34.39 -13.31
N ASP A 300 -26.28 34.46 -14.18
CA ASP A 300 -25.37 35.61 -14.32
C ASP A 300 -26.07 36.89 -14.81
N ASP A 301 -27.18 36.76 -15.55
CA ASP A 301 -27.89 37.92 -16.09
C ASP A 301 -28.62 38.72 -15.00
N LYS A 302 -29.01 38.07 -13.88
CA LYS A 302 -29.69 38.76 -12.77
C LYS A 302 -28.77 39.70 -12.00
N ILE A 303 -27.51 39.32 -11.81
CA ILE A 303 -26.50 40.19 -11.17
C ILE A 303 -26.24 41.41 -12.06
N ASN A 304 -26.18 41.20 -13.38
CA ASN A 304 -26.02 42.27 -14.35
C ASN A 304 -27.20 43.25 -14.33
N ILE A 305 -28.45 42.77 -14.22
CA ILE A 305 -29.65 43.62 -14.11
C ILE A 305 -29.56 44.53 -12.88
N VAL A 306 -29.23 43.99 -11.70
CA VAL A 306 -29.09 44.79 -10.48
C VAL A 306 -28.01 45.86 -10.63
N TYR A 307 -26.91 45.54 -11.30
CA TYR A 307 -25.83 46.49 -11.59
C TYR A 307 -26.29 47.65 -12.48
N TYR A 308 -26.98 47.37 -13.59
CA TYR A 308 -27.47 48.42 -14.49
C TYR A 308 -28.51 49.34 -13.84
N VAL A 309 -29.42 48.80 -13.03
CA VAL A 309 -30.40 49.60 -12.26
C VAL A 309 -29.67 50.55 -11.30
N TRP A 310 -28.64 50.07 -10.61
CA TRP A 310 -27.84 50.91 -9.71
C TRP A 310 -27.07 52.02 -10.44
N LEU A 311 -26.54 51.73 -11.63
CA LEU A 311 -25.84 52.70 -12.45
C LEU A 311 -26.74 53.87 -12.85
N ILE A 312 -27.97 53.55 -13.28
CA ILE A 312 -28.99 54.55 -13.68
C ILE A 312 -29.41 55.44 -12.52
N ARG A 313 -29.58 54.87 -11.32
CA ARG A 313 -29.90 55.65 -10.12
C ARG A 313 -28.78 56.63 -9.77
N LYS A 314 -27.51 56.22 -9.85
CA LYS A 314 -26.35 57.09 -9.58
C LYS A 314 -26.25 58.25 -10.57
N THR A 315 -26.48 58.00 -11.86
CA THR A 315 -26.45 59.07 -12.87
C THR A 315 -27.59 60.06 -12.67
N ALA A 316 -28.80 59.60 -12.36
CA ALA A 316 -29.94 60.47 -12.06
C ALA A 316 -29.70 61.37 -10.84
N LEU A 317 -29.11 60.84 -9.76
CA LEU A 317 -28.74 61.64 -8.58
C LEU A 317 -27.70 62.71 -8.92
N LEU A 318 -26.71 62.38 -9.75
CA LEU A 318 -25.68 63.32 -10.18
C LEU A 318 -26.31 64.48 -10.98
N VAL A 319 -27.24 64.18 -11.91
CA VAL A 319 -28.01 65.19 -12.64
C VAL A 319 -28.82 66.10 -11.71
N CYS A 320 -29.46 65.52 -10.69
CA CYS A 320 -30.21 66.28 -9.68
C CYS A 320 -29.30 67.23 -8.87
N LEU A 321 -28.13 66.76 -8.45
CA LEU A 321 -27.16 67.58 -7.73
C LEU A 321 -26.61 68.73 -8.58
N LEU A 322 -26.27 68.47 -9.85
CA LEU A 322 -25.83 69.51 -10.77
C LEU A 322 -26.94 70.54 -11.04
N SER A 323 -28.19 70.11 -11.16
CA SER A 323 -29.33 71.01 -11.32
C SER A 323 -29.52 71.93 -10.09
N LEU A 324 -29.36 71.38 -8.88
CA LEU A 324 -29.41 72.17 -7.64
C LEU A 324 -28.25 73.16 -7.55
N PHE A 325 -27.03 72.74 -7.90
CA PHE A 325 -25.86 73.62 -7.91
C PHE A 325 -26.04 74.75 -8.93
N TYR A 326 -26.47 74.42 -10.16
CA TYR A 326 -26.76 75.43 -11.18
C TYR A 326 -27.82 76.43 -10.70
N ALA A 327 -28.92 75.96 -10.10
CA ALA A 327 -29.95 76.85 -9.54
C ALA A 327 -29.42 77.71 -8.38
N TYR A 328 -28.52 77.18 -7.56
CA TYR A 328 -27.88 77.92 -6.47
C TYR A 328 -26.96 79.04 -6.99
N PHE A 329 -26.12 78.77 -7.99
CA PHE A 329 -25.23 79.78 -8.58
C PHE A 329 -25.97 80.78 -9.47
N SER A 330 -27.02 80.35 -10.16
CA SER A 330 -27.84 81.21 -11.01
C SER A 330 -28.83 82.08 -10.21
N TYR A 331 -28.84 81.97 -8.87
CA TYR A 331 -29.68 82.80 -8.02
C TYR A 331 -29.19 84.26 -8.03
N LYS A 332 -29.76 85.05 -8.95
CA LYS A 332 -29.53 86.49 -9.10
C LYS A 332 -30.63 87.23 -8.34
N ASP A 333 -30.26 88.26 -7.58
CA ASP A 333 -31.10 88.95 -6.59
C ASP A 333 -32.19 89.83 -7.27
N GLU A 334 -33.20 89.18 -7.85
CA GLU A 334 -34.29 89.77 -8.64
C GLU A 334 -35.23 90.64 -7.77
N TYR A 335 -35.27 90.38 -6.46
CA TYR A 335 -36.11 91.10 -5.51
C TYR A 335 -35.57 92.50 -5.19
N THR A 336 -34.24 92.66 -5.13
CA THR A 336 -33.59 93.97 -4.94
C THR A 336 -33.73 94.89 -6.15
N GLU A 337 -33.76 94.34 -7.37
CA GLU A 337 -34.00 95.11 -8.61
C GLU A 337 -35.47 95.56 -8.69
N ASN A 338 -36.43 94.66 -8.42
CA ASN A 338 -37.86 95.02 -8.45
C ASN A 338 -38.23 96.07 -7.39
N HIS A 339 -37.66 96.01 -6.18
CA HIS A 339 -37.91 97.04 -5.17
C HIS A 339 -37.37 98.42 -5.59
N ARG A 340 -36.24 98.47 -6.32
CA ARG A 340 -35.72 99.72 -6.91
C ARG A 340 -36.63 100.26 -8.00
N VAL A 341 -37.22 99.39 -8.81
CA VAL A 341 -38.18 99.78 -9.88
C VAL A 341 -39.49 100.28 -9.26
N LEU A 342 -40.04 99.59 -8.26
CA LEU A 342 -41.27 99.99 -7.56
C LEU A 342 -41.13 101.34 -6.86
N LYS A 343 -40.02 101.60 -6.17
CA LYS A 343 -39.73 102.94 -5.60
C LYS A 343 -39.69 104.03 -6.67
N ARG A 344 -39.21 103.72 -7.88
CA ARG A 344 -39.18 104.67 -9.00
C ARG A 344 -40.60 104.99 -9.48
N ILE A 345 -41.50 104.01 -9.52
CA ILE A 345 -42.89 104.17 -9.94
C ILE A 345 -43.71 104.94 -8.88
N GLU A 346 -43.50 104.65 -7.59
CA GLU A 346 -44.14 105.36 -6.48
C GLU A 346 -43.82 106.86 -6.51
N HIS A 347 -42.54 107.21 -6.70
CA HIS A 347 -42.11 108.60 -6.84
C HIS A 347 -42.75 109.31 -8.05
N HIS A 348 -43.00 108.60 -9.15
CA HIS A 348 -43.68 109.16 -10.32
C HIS A 348 -45.19 109.39 -10.07
N LEU A 349 -45.85 108.55 -9.27
CA LEU A 349 -47.28 108.67 -8.95
C LEU A 349 -47.57 109.82 -7.98
N ASP A 350 -46.75 110.03 -6.95
CA ASP A 350 -46.91 111.15 -6.00
C ASP A 350 -46.83 112.51 -6.70
N ASN A 351 -45.91 112.62 -7.67
CA ASN A 351 -45.73 113.87 -8.42
C ASN A 351 -46.98 114.20 -9.25
N LEU A 352 -47.65 113.19 -9.83
CA LEU A 352 -48.89 113.37 -10.61
C LEU A 352 -50.11 113.67 -9.72
N GLN A 353 -50.20 113.10 -8.52
CA GLN A 353 -51.34 113.34 -7.62
C GLN A 353 -51.38 114.78 -7.07
N SER A 354 -50.20 115.42 -6.93
CA SER A 354 -50.11 116.84 -6.52
C SER A 354 -50.73 117.79 -7.55
N ILE A 355 -50.60 117.48 -8.85
CA ILE A 355 -51.12 118.30 -9.96
C ILE A 355 -52.65 118.23 -10.04
N THR A 356 -53.26 117.08 -9.71
CA THR A 356 -54.70 116.85 -9.83
C THR A 356 -55.53 117.54 -8.73
N ARG A 357 -55.02 117.66 -7.49
CA ARG A 357 -55.77 118.28 -6.37
C ARG A 357 -56.06 119.78 -6.56
N THR A 358 -55.24 120.49 -7.32
CA THR A 358 -55.46 121.91 -7.66
C THR A 358 -56.65 122.15 -8.61
N SER A 359 -57.11 121.11 -9.33
CA SER A 359 -58.20 121.22 -10.32
C SER A 359 -59.61 121.20 -9.68
N GLU A 360 -59.83 120.38 -8.64
CA GLU A 360 -61.17 120.07 -8.09
C GLU A 360 -61.82 121.17 -7.23
N THR A 361 -61.05 122.13 -6.72
CA THR A 361 -61.60 123.17 -5.81
C THR A 361 -62.47 124.20 -6.55
N SER A 362 -62.34 124.29 -7.87
CA SER A 362 -63.02 125.29 -8.71
C SER A 362 -64.48 124.93 -9.05
N THR A 363 -64.80 123.64 -9.20
CA THR A 363 -66.10 123.14 -9.70
C THR A 363 -67.22 123.13 -8.64
N ILE A 364 -66.88 122.98 -7.35
CA ILE A 364 -67.85 122.86 -6.24
C ILE A 364 -68.62 124.17 -5.96
N ARG A 365 -68.05 125.33 -6.31
CA ARG A 365 -68.66 126.64 -6.03
C ARG A 365 -69.85 126.96 -6.95
N TYR A 366 -69.92 126.38 -8.15
CA TYR A 366 -70.95 126.70 -9.15
C TYR A 366 -72.29 125.99 -8.88
N SER A 367 -72.26 124.77 -8.34
CA SER A 367 -73.46 123.92 -8.13
C SER A 367 -74.39 124.40 -7.02
N LYS A 368 -73.86 125.01 -5.94
CA LYS A 368 -74.66 125.51 -4.79
C LYS A 368 -75.60 126.67 -5.15
N ARG A 369 -75.29 127.48 -6.17
CA ARG A 369 -76.11 128.64 -6.56
C ARG A 369 -77.39 128.26 -7.31
N LEU A 370 -77.39 127.13 -8.03
CA LEU A 370 -78.55 126.69 -8.83
C LEU A 370 -79.66 126.06 -7.98
N ALA A 371 -79.33 125.41 -6.86
CA ALA A 371 -80.29 124.69 -6.02
C ALA A 371 -81.24 125.63 -5.23
N LEU A 372 -80.75 126.80 -4.81
CA LEU A 372 -81.52 127.78 -4.02
C LEU A 372 -82.65 128.48 -4.80
N LYS A 373 -82.59 128.49 -6.14
CA LYS A 373 -83.60 129.19 -6.97
C LYS A 373 -84.88 128.36 -7.20
N ARG A 374 -84.83 127.02 -7.10
CA ARG A 374 -85.98 126.11 -7.32
C ARG A 374 -86.94 126.00 -6.14
N ILE A 375 -86.48 126.24 -4.91
CA ILE A 375 -87.30 126.06 -3.69
C ILE A 375 -88.30 127.21 -3.51
N LYS A 376 -88.00 128.40 -4.05
CA LYS A 376 -88.84 129.60 -3.87
C LYS A 376 -90.11 129.61 -4.73
N SER A 377 -90.14 128.90 -5.87
CA SER A 377 -91.30 128.91 -6.78
C SER A 377 -92.43 127.94 -6.38
N THR A 378 -92.17 126.98 -5.48
CA THR A 378 -93.12 125.89 -5.14
C THR A 378 -94.01 126.22 -3.94
N GLY A 379 -93.75 127.32 -3.23
CA GLY A 379 -94.50 127.73 -2.03
C GLY A 379 -95.79 128.51 -2.28
N GLU A 380 -95.95 129.19 -3.43
CA GLU A 380 -97.10 130.07 -3.69
C GLU A 380 -98.32 129.36 -4.29
N SER A 381 -98.17 128.15 -4.87
CA SER A 381 -99.28 127.44 -5.55
C SER A 381 -100.16 126.58 -4.62
N LEU A 382 -99.81 126.42 -3.34
CA LEU A 382 -100.45 125.50 -2.39
C LEU A 382 -101.50 126.16 -1.47
N HIS A 383 -101.63 127.49 -1.47
CA HIS A 383 -102.58 128.21 -0.61
C HIS A 383 -103.96 128.44 -1.27
N GLN A 384 -104.05 128.36 -2.61
CA GLN A 384 -105.28 128.71 -3.35
C GLN A 384 -106.22 127.51 -3.58
N THR A 385 -105.75 126.30 -3.32
CA THR A 385 -106.50 125.03 -3.46
C THR A 385 -107.21 124.59 -2.17
N SER A 386 -106.83 125.16 -1.01
CA SER A 386 -107.39 124.80 0.31
C SER A 386 -108.78 125.41 0.58
N GLU A 387 -109.13 126.55 -0.01
CA GLU A 387 -110.36 127.30 0.30
C GLU A 387 -111.58 126.82 -0.52
N LYS A 388 -111.34 126.07 -1.61
CA LYS A 388 -112.37 125.60 -2.55
C LYS A 388 -113.05 124.27 -2.14
N ILE A 389 -112.43 123.53 -1.22
CA ILE A 389 -112.85 122.17 -0.83
C ILE A 389 -113.80 122.22 0.39
N GLU A 390 -113.73 123.26 1.22
CA GLU A 390 -114.55 123.40 2.44
C GLU A 390 -116.02 123.75 2.17
N ASN A 391 -116.33 124.44 1.07
CA ASN A 391 -117.70 124.88 0.74
C ASN A 391 -118.60 123.83 0.04
N LEU A 392 -118.04 122.71 -0.43
CA LEU A 392 -118.82 121.66 -1.13
C LEU A 392 -119.36 120.56 -0.19
N ILE A 393 -118.85 120.46 1.04
CA ILE A 393 -119.19 119.41 2.01
C ILE A 393 -120.53 119.70 2.75
N ILE A 394 -121.02 120.96 2.73
CA ILE A 394 -122.25 121.37 3.46
C ILE A 394 -123.55 121.01 2.71
N LYS A 395 -123.51 120.65 1.42
CA LYS A 395 -124.71 120.27 0.65
C LYS A 395 -125.17 118.81 0.84
N ASN A 396 -124.50 118.06 1.72
CA ASN A 396 -124.85 116.67 2.10
C ASN A 396 -125.93 116.56 3.21
N ASN A 397 -126.65 117.64 3.54
CA ASN A 397 -127.84 117.61 4.40
C ASN A 397 -129.12 117.66 3.54
N ASP A 398 -129.69 116.50 3.20
CA ASP A 398 -131.11 116.21 2.93
C ASP A 398 -131.26 114.86 2.18
N ALA A 399 -130.81 113.77 2.81
CA ALA A 399 -131.20 112.40 2.47
C ALA A 399 -130.79 111.47 3.63
N MET A 400 -131.66 111.46 4.65
CA MET A 400 -131.84 110.50 5.75
C MET A 400 -130.62 109.77 6.35
#